data_AF-A0AB38E4Z5-F1
#
_entry.id   AF-A0AB38E4Z5-F1
#
_cell.length_a   1.000
_cell.length_b   1.000
_cell.length_c   1.000
_cell.angle_alpha   90.00
_cell.angle_beta   90.00
_cell.angle_gamma   90.00
#
_symmetry.space_group_name_H-M   'P 1'
#
loop_
_entity.id
_entity.type
_entity.pdbx_description
1 polymer ?
#
loop_
_entity_poly.entity_id
_entity_poly.type
_entity_poly.pdbx_seq_one_letter_code
_entity_poly.pdbx_strand_id
1 'polypeptide(L)'
;MRSDGRGAASGKRYADAKAALDGVLANGQTLAVGGFGLCGIPEALIAAVRDSGIGGLTVISNNAGVDGFGLGQLLATRQIRKMISSYVGENKEFERQYLAGELELEFNPQGTLAERLRAGGAGIPAFYTATGYGTIVAEGKETREFDGKHYVLETALQADVALVKAWRADTAGNLVFRKTARNFNPACAMAGRVCIAEVEEIVALGVIDPDQVHLPGIYVDRLVLNATPEKRIEQRTVREGQQ
;
A
#
# COMPACT_ATOMS: atom_id res chain seq x y z
N MET A 1 -2.83 -31.32 12.55
CA MET A 1 -3.64 -31.39 11.31
C MET A 1 -4.95 -30.69 11.56
N ARG A 2 -5.08 -29.42 11.14
CA ARG A 2 -6.38 -28.75 11.05
C ARG A 2 -6.85 -28.90 9.61
N SER A 3 -7.97 -29.58 9.43
CA SER A 3 -8.64 -29.72 8.14
C SER A 3 -9.34 -28.40 7.80
N ASP A 4 -8.64 -27.51 7.12
CA ASP A 4 -9.29 -26.34 6.52
C ASP A 4 -10.11 -26.81 5.33
N GLY A 5 -11.44 -26.71 5.46
CA GLY A 5 -12.40 -26.84 4.38
C GLY A 5 -12.30 -25.69 3.37
N ARG A 6 -11.10 -25.45 2.81
CA ARG A 6 -10.94 -24.70 1.56
C ARG A 6 -11.42 -25.59 0.43
N GLY A 7 -12.75 -25.67 0.27
CA GLY A 7 -13.32 -26.00 -1.01
C GLY A 7 -12.67 -25.08 -2.04
N ALA A 8 -12.10 -25.66 -3.09
CA ALA A 8 -11.46 -24.93 -4.17
C ALA A 8 -12.51 -24.06 -4.89
N ALA A 9 -12.76 -22.88 -4.35
CA ALA A 9 -13.55 -21.86 -5.00
C ALA A 9 -12.68 -21.21 -6.09
N SER A 10 -12.96 -21.59 -7.35
CA SER A 10 -13.03 -20.69 -8.50
C SER A 10 -12.15 -19.42 -8.42
N GLY A 11 -10.87 -19.53 -8.80
CA GLY A 11 -10.00 -18.43 -9.28
C GLY A 11 -9.82 -17.17 -8.41
N LYS A 12 -8.61 -16.59 -8.38
CA LYS A 12 -8.37 -15.30 -7.69
C LYS A 12 -8.93 -14.08 -8.43
N ARG A 13 -9.40 -14.24 -9.68
CA ARG A 13 -9.78 -13.13 -10.56
C ARG A 13 -11.22 -12.68 -10.30
N TYR A 14 -11.38 -11.38 -10.10
CA TYR A 14 -12.67 -10.71 -9.98
C TYR A 14 -12.98 -9.89 -11.23
N ALA A 15 -14.26 -9.61 -11.46
CA ALA A 15 -14.74 -8.90 -12.65
C ALA A 15 -14.24 -7.45 -12.69
N ASP A 16 -14.28 -6.76 -11.56
CA ASP A 16 -13.88 -5.36 -11.40
C ASP A 16 -13.45 -5.06 -9.95
N ALA A 17 -13.02 -3.82 -9.70
CA ALA A 17 -12.57 -3.35 -8.40
C ALA A 17 -13.67 -3.39 -7.32
N LYS A 18 -14.92 -3.10 -7.68
CA LYS A 18 -16.05 -3.13 -6.73
C LYS A 18 -16.32 -4.55 -6.26
N ALA A 19 -16.41 -5.50 -7.20
CA ALA A 19 -16.59 -6.92 -6.89
C ALA A 19 -15.43 -7.49 -6.07
N ALA A 20 -14.19 -7.04 -6.32
CA ALA A 20 -13.03 -7.46 -5.54
C ALA A 20 -13.04 -6.91 -4.10
N LEU A 21 -13.64 -5.76 -3.85
CA LEU A 21 -13.76 -5.18 -2.51
C LEU A 21 -14.99 -5.67 -1.73
N ASP A 22 -15.97 -6.24 -2.42
CA ASP A 22 -17.22 -6.72 -1.82
C ASP A 22 -16.97 -7.83 -0.79
N GLY A 23 -17.64 -7.70 0.36
CA GLY A 23 -17.46 -8.56 1.53
C GLY A 23 -16.11 -8.46 2.25
N VAL A 24 -15.22 -7.54 1.85
CA VAL A 24 -13.90 -7.32 2.48
C VAL A 24 -13.82 -5.94 3.13
N LEU A 25 -14.32 -4.91 2.44
CA LEU A 25 -14.21 -3.53 2.88
C LEU A 25 -15.26 -3.19 3.96
N ALA A 26 -14.84 -2.51 5.04
CA ALA A 26 -15.71 -2.08 6.13
C ALA A 26 -15.21 -0.77 6.79
N ASN A 27 -16.12 -0.05 7.46
CA ASN A 27 -15.78 1.17 8.19
C ASN A 27 -14.74 0.90 9.29
N GLY A 28 -13.87 1.88 9.54
CA GLY A 28 -12.88 1.80 10.62
C GLY A 28 -11.68 0.89 10.34
N GLN A 29 -11.60 0.26 9.16
CA GLN A 29 -10.50 -0.63 8.81
C GLN A 29 -9.18 0.10 8.62
N THR A 30 -8.09 -0.67 8.78
CA THR A 30 -6.76 -0.25 8.36
C THR A 30 -6.46 -0.76 6.95
N LEU A 31 -6.16 0.16 6.03
CA LEU A 31 -5.76 -0.15 4.65
C LEU A 31 -4.27 0.09 4.45
N ALA A 32 -3.56 -0.88 3.89
CA ALA A 32 -2.20 -0.68 3.37
C ALA A 32 -2.27 -0.47 1.86
N VAL A 33 -1.86 0.70 1.37
CA VAL A 33 -1.99 1.07 -0.04
C VAL A 33 -0.61 1.26 -0.64
N GLY A 34 -0.31 0.49 -1.68
CA GLY A 34 0.96 0.59 -2.39
C GLY A 34 1.05 1.82 -3.30
N GLY A 35 2.28 2.14 -3.72
CA GLY A 35 2.59 3.29 -4.57
C GLY A 35 3.63 4.24 -3.97
N PHE A 36 4.10 5.16 -4.82
CA PHE A 36 4.99 6.26 -4.44
C PHE A 36 4.63 7.48 -5.28
N GLY A 37 4.19 8.57 -4.65
CA GLY A 37 3.50 9.66 -5.36
C GLY A 37 2.31 9.09 -6.16
N LEU A 38 2.33 9.25 -7.48
CA LEU A 38 1.35 8.66 -8.41
C LEU A 38 1.84 7.39 -9.12
N CYS A 39 3.07 6.93 -8.82
CA CYS A 39 3.71 5.81 -9.50
C CYS A 39 3.37 4.48 -8.83
N GLY A 40 2.69 3.59 -9.57
CA GLY A 40 2.34 2.25 -9.07
C GLY A 40 1.25 2.29 -8.00
N ILE A 41 0.28 3.19 -8.12
CA ILE A 41 -0.91 3.24 -7.28
C ILE A 41 -2.02 2.34 -7.86
N PRO A 42 -2.86 1.71 -7.04
CA PRO A 42 -4.02 0.93 -7.48
C PRO A 42 -5.23 1.85 -7.73
N GLU A 43 -5.20 2.60 -8.83
CA GLU A 43 -6.16 3.68 -9.12
C GLU A 43 -7.63 3.23 -9.19
N ALA A 44 -7.93 2.05 -9.75
CA ALA A 44 -9.29 1.55 -9.86
C ALA A 44 -9.79 1.05 -8.50
N LEU A 45 -8.93 0.42 -7.70
CA LEU A 45 -9.27 0.03 -6.33
C LEU A 45 -9.50 1.25 -5.43
N ILE A 46 -8.67 2.29 -5.52
CA ILE A 46 -8.87 3.54 -4.76
C ILE A 46 -10.19 4.20 -5.14
N ALA A 47 -10.50 4.29 -6.44
CA ALA A 47 -11.77 4.83 -6.90
C ALA A 47 -12.97 4.00 -6.38
N ALA A 48 -12.86 2.68 -6.36
CA ALA A 48 -13.92 1.82 -5.81
C ALA A 48 -14.08 1.96 -4.28
N VAL A 49 -13.00 2.18 -3.53
CA VAL A 49 -13.08 2.55 -2.10
C VAL A 49 -13.80 3.89 -1.94
N ARG A 50 -13.47 4.90 -2.76
CA ARG A 50 -14.16 6.19 -2.75
C ARG A 50 -15.67 6.01 -2.95
N ASP A 51 -16.03 5.28 -4.00
CA ASP A 51 -17.43 5.11 -4.40
C ASP A 51 -18.23 4.24 -3.43
N SER A 52 -17.56 3.44 -2.58
CA SER A 52 -18.23 2.69 -1.51
C SER A 52 -18.77 3.57 -0.38
N GLY A 53 -18.24 4.79 -0.21
CA GLY A 53 -18.58 5.70 0.89
C GLY A 53 -18.10 5.24 2.28
N ILE A 54 -17.35 4.14 2.38
CA ILE A 54 -16.82 3.62 3.64
C ILE A 54 -15.79 4.61 4.21
N GLY A 55 -15.91 4.94 5.50
CA GLY A 55 -15.11 5.95 6.17
C GLY A 55 -14.52 5.49 7.50
N GLY A 56 -13.90 6.44 8.20
CA GLY A 56 -13.19 6.18 9.45
C GLY A 56 -11.88 5.41 9.26
N LEU A 57 -11.32 5.40 8.04
CA LEU A 57 -10.21 4.55 7.66
C LEU A 57 -8.89 5.02 8.28
N THR A 58 -8.06 4.06 8.69
CA THR A 58 -6.63 4.29 8.89
C THR A 58 -5.91 3.85 7.63
N VAL A 59 -5.17 4.73 6.97
CA VAL A 59 -4.47 4.41 5.71
C VAL A 59 -2.97 4.48 5.89
N ILE A 60 -2.30 3.37 5.59
CA ILE A 60 -0.85 3.23 5.56
C ILE A 60 -0.41 3.37 4.10
N SER A 61 0.32 4.44 3.79
CA SER A 61 0.84 4.68 2.45
C SER A 61 2.00 5.67 2.53
N ASN A 62 2.96 5.57 1.62
CA ASN A 62 4.08 6.51 1.58
C ASN A 62 3.60 7.96 1.47
N ASN A 63 2.64 8.19 0.56
CA ASN A 63 2.01 9.48 0.28
C ASN A 63 0.49 9.31 0.12
N ALA A 64 -0.25 10.42 0.09
CA ALA A 64 -1.67 10.42 -0.25
C ALA A 64 -1.95 10.73 -1.74
N GLY A 65 -0.95 10.73 -2.62
CA GLY A 65 -1.14 11.22 -4.00
C GLY A 65 -1.40 12.72 -4.02
N VAL A 66 -2.22 13.19 -4.97
CA VAL A 66 -2.50 14.63 -5.19
C VAL A 66 -4.00 14.91 -5.09
N ASP A 67 -4.39 16.18 -5.07
CA ASP A 67 -5.80 16.56 -5.06
C ASP A 67 -6.55 15.93 -6.24
N GLY A 68 -7.62 15.18 -5.95
CA GLY A 68 -8.46 14.51 -6.95
C GLY A 68 -7.89 13.24 -7.59
N PHE A 69 -6.66 12.80 -7.27
CA PHE A 69 -6.07 11.59 -7.86
C PHE A 69 -5.24 10.76 -6.86
N GLY A 70 -5.37 9.43 -6.91
CA GLY A 70 -4.86 8.55 -5.87
C GLY A 70 -5.63 8.73 -4.55
N LEU A 71 -4.96 8.56 -3.40
CA LEU A 71 -5.62 8.64 -2.09
C LEU A 71 -6.21 10.02 -1.77
N GLY A 72 -5.81 11.08 -2.46
CA GLY A 72 -6.41 12.41 -2.35
C GLY A 72 -7.90 12.41 -2.65
N GLN A 73 -8.39 11.43 -3.40
CA GLN A 73 -9.82 11.20 -3.62
C GLN A 73 -10.56 10.85 -2.32
N LEU A 74 -9.93 10.09 -1.42
CA LEU A 74 -10.50 9.68 -0.14
C LEU A 74 -10.39 10.78 0.93
N LEU A 75 -9.40 11.67 0.79
CA LEU A 75 -9.30 12.88 1.61
C LEU A 75 -10.43 13.85 1.27
N ALA A 76 -10.68 14.09 -0.02
CA ALA A 76 -11.74 14.98 -0.49
C ALA A 76 -13.14 14.54 0.01
N THR A 77 -13.37 13.23 0.15
CA THR A 77 -14.61 12.65 0.67
C THR A 77 -14.59 12.42 2.20
N ARG A 78 -13.51 12.80 2.89
CA ARG A 78 -13.31 12.60 4.34
C ARG A 78 -13.47 11.14 4.81
N GLN A 79 -13.10 10.19 3.96
CA GLN A 79 -13.14 8.76 4.29
C GLN A 79 -11.95 8.33 5.17
N ILE A 80 -10.85 9.08 5.14
CA ILE A 80 -9.65 8.81 5.93
C ILE A 80 -9.71 9.58 7.24
N ARG A 81 -9.64 8.86 8.36
CA ARG A 81 -9.50 9.44 9.71
C ARG A 81 -8.02 9.61 10.09
N LYS A 82 -7.18 8.63 9.75
CA LYS A 82 -5.76 8.61 10.12
C LYS A 82 -4.89 8.22 8.93
N MET A 83 -3.81 8.94 8.70
CA MET A 83 -2.73 8.56 7.79
C MET A 83 -1.50 8.11 8.57
N ILE A 84 -0.90 6.99 8.15
CA ILE A 84 0.43 6.55 8.56
C ILE A 84 1.33 6.69 7.33
N SER A 85 2.11 7.77 7.30
CA SER A 85 2.80 8.21 6.08
C SER A 85 4.18 8.79 6.33
N SER A 86 4.99 8.84 5.28
CA SER A 86 6.35 9.38 5.34
C SER A 86 6.47 10.79 4.79
N TYR A 87 5.53 11.19 3.93
CA TYR A 87 5.59 12.48 3.30
C TYR A 87 4.20 12.91 2.81
N VAL A 88 3.77 14.09 3.23
CA VAL A 88 2.48 14.69 2.86
C VAL A 88 2.49 15.15 1.40
N GLY A 89 3.55 15.86 0.99
CA GLY A 89 3.77 16.32 -0.39
C GLY A 89 2.85 17.42 -0.88
N GLU A 90 2.55 17.39 -2.18
CA GLU A 90 1.79 18.40 -2.96
C GLU A 90 0.26 18.29 -2.80
N ASN A 91 -0.23 17.77 -1.67
CA ASN A 91 -1.66 17.57 -1.42
C ASN A 91 -2.18 18.64 -0.45
N LYS A 92 -2.81 19.68 -1.00
CA LYS A 92 -3.26 20.84 -0.20
C LYS A 92 -4.38 20.44 0.74
N GLU A 93 -5.25 19.52 0.33
CA GLU A 93 -6.34 19.06 1.18
C GLU A 93 -5.83 18.25 2.37
N PHE A 94 -4.79 17.44 2.18
CA PHE A 94 -4.10 16.76 3.28
C PHE A 94 -3.56 17.77 4.28
N GLU A 95 -2.75 18.72 3.82
CA GLU A 95 -2.14 19.74 4.69
C GLU A 95 -3.21 20.52 5.46
N ARG A 96 -4.27 20.95 4.75
CA ARG A 96 -5.40 21.65 5.35
C ARG A 96 -6.09 20.82 6.44
N GLN A 97 -6.45 19.56 6.16
CA GLN A 97 -7.12 18.69 7.12
C GLN A 97 -6.25 18.38 8.34
N TYR A 98 -4.95 18.16 8.14
CA TYR A 98 -4.00 17.94 9.23
C TYR A 98 -3.88 19.17 10.14
N LEU A 99 -3.68 20.36 9.56
CA LEU A 99 -3.59 21.61 10.33
C LEU A 99 -4.90 21.98 11.03
N ALA A 100 -6.04 21.59 10.47
CA ALA A 100 -7.36 21.75 11.09
C ALA A 100 -7.70 20.70 12.16
N GLY A 101 -6.87 19.66 12.32
CA GLY A 101 -7.15 18.53 13.22
C GLY A 101 -8.28 17.61 12.72
N GLU A 102 -8.67 17.71 11.46
CA GLU A 102 -9.65 16.83 10.80
C GLU A 102 -9.04 15.46 10.45
N LEU A 103 -7.72 15.41 10.25
CA LEU A 103 -6.96 14.21 9.87
C LEU A 103 -5.83 13.95 10.87
N GLU A 104 -5.83 12.75 11.48
CA GLU A 104 -4.71 12.30 12.30
C GLU A 104 -3.52 11.89 11.41
N LEU A 105 -2.30 12.29 11.77
CA LEU A 105 -1.08 11.89 11.07
C LEU A 105 -0.11 11.21 12.03
N GLU A 106 0.27 9.98 11.71
CA GLU A 106 1.44 9.32 12.28
C GLU A 106 2.59 9.41 11.26
N PHE A 107 3.49 10.36 11.50
CA PHE A 107 4.64 10.59 10.63
C PHE A 107 5.72 9.51 10.84
N ASN A 108 6.20 8.94 9.74
CA ASN A 108 7.18 7.85 9.75
C ASN A 108 8.31 8.11 8.77
N PRO A 109 9.60 8.09 9.17
CA PRO A 109 10.70 8.06 8.21
C PRO A 109 10.47 6.97 7.16
N GLN A 110 10.66 7.27 5.88
CA GLN A 110 10.27 6.37 4.79
C GLN A 110 10.86 4.95 4.91
N GLY A 111 12.15 4.86 5.30
CA GLY A 111 12.81 3.57 5.53
C GLY A 111 12.16 2.79 6.69
N THR A 112 11.82 3.49 7.78
CA THR A 112 11.08 2.91 8.91
C THR A 112 9.69 2.44 8.47
N LEU A 113 8.93 3.23 7.72
CA LEU A 113 7.61 2.84 7.21
C LEU A 113 7.67 1.55 6.39
N ALA A 114 8.65 1.46 5.48
CA ALA A 114 8.87 0.28 4.65
C ALA A 114 9.22 -0.96 5.49
N GLU A 115 10.13 -0.82 6.46
CA GLU A 115 10.54 -1.93 7.31
C GLU A 115 9.43 -2.34 8.29
N ARG A 116 8.62 -1.41 8.80
CA ARG A 116 7.44 -1.73 9.64
C ARG A 116 6.41 -2.57 8.89
N LEU A 117 6.13 -2.26 7.62
CA LEU A 117 5.27 -3.10 6.77
C LEU A 117 5.90 -4.47 6.50
N ARG A 118 7.19 -4.50 6.15
CA ARG A 118 7.92 -5.76 5.91
C ARG A 118 7.92 -6.66 7.16
N ALA A 119 8.18 -6.08 8.33
CA ALA A 119 8.17 -6.76 9.62
C ALA A 119 6.79 -7.36 9.91
N GLY A 120 5.71 -6.61 9.65
CA GLY A 120 4.34 -7.09 9.83
C GLY A 120 4.01 -8.30 8.96
N GLY A 121 4.40 -8.27 7.69
CA GLY A 121 4.22 -9.41 6.78
C GLY A 121 5.14 -10.60 7.07
N ALA A 122 6.28 -10.36 7.72
CA ALA A 122 7.23 -11.40 8.13
C ALA A 122 6.96 -11.97 9.54
N GLY A 123 5.94 -11.48 10.26
CA GLY A 123 5.64 -11.91 11.63
C GLY A 123 6.65 -11.43 12.68
N ILE A 124 7.39 -10.35 12.40
CA ILE A 124 8.34 -9.72 13.34
C ILE A 124 7.60 -8.60 14.07
N PRO A 125 7.35 -8.69 15.38
CA PRO A 125 6.50 -7.72 16.08
C PRO A 125 7.14 -6.34 16.24
N ALA A 126 8.47 -6.28 16.35
CA ALA A 126 9.23 -5.04 16.48
C ALA A 126 10.70 -5.24 16.06
N PHE A 127 11.37 -4.14 15.70
CA PHE A 127 12.79 -4.11 15.34
C PHE A 127 13.42 -2.78 15.77
N TYR A 128 14.75 -2.74 15.91
CA TYR A 128 15.47 -1.50 16.20
C TYR A 128 16.02 -0.87 14.93
N THR A 129 15.94 0.46 14.82
CA THR A 129 16.56 1.24 13.75
C THR A 129 17.21 2.51 14.30
N ALA A 130 18.33 2.94 13.72
CA ALA A 130 18.96 4.21 14.10
C ALA A 130 18.17 5.43 13.60
N THR A 131 17.30 5.21 12.60
CA THR A 131 16.52 6.28 11.98
C THR A 131 15.56 6.92 12.98
N GLY A 132 15.69 8.23 13.16
CA GLY A 132 14.81 9.01 14.03
C GLY A 132 15.34 9.23 15.46
N TYR A 133 16.41 8.54 15.87
CA TYR A 133 17.04 8.79 17.17
C TYR A 133 17.47 10.26 17.29
N GLY A 134 17.19 10.88 18.45
CA GLY A 134 17.47 12.30 18.70
C GLY A 134 16.53 13.29 18.00
N THR A 135 15.41 12.82 17.43
CA THR A 135 14.37 13.66 16.81
C THR A 135 13.01 13.39 17.45
N ILE A 136 12.00 14.20 17.11
CA ILE A 136 10.61 14.03 17.57
C ILE A 136 10.02 12.64 17.25
N VAL A 137 10.54 11.95 16.21
CA VAL A 137 10.09 10.60 15.84
C VAL A 137 10.40 9.56 16.93
N ALA A 138 11.43 9.79 17.74
CA ALA A 138 11.84 8.88 18.82
C ALA A 138 11.13 9.16 20.16
N GLU A 139 10.39 10.26 20.29
CA GLU A 139 9.73 10.63 21.54
C GLU A 139 8.72 9.56 21.98
N GLY A 140 8.81 9.13 23.23
CA GLY A 140 7.95 8.09 23.80
C GLY A 140 8.25 6.66 23.34
N LYS A 141 9.24 6.44 22.48
CA LYS A 141 9.65 5.09 22.03
C LYS A 141 10.80 4.54 22.87
N GLU A 142 10.87 3.22 23.00
CA GLU A 142 12.02 2.56 23.62
C GLU A 142 13.28 2.82 22.78
N THR A 143 14.38 3.13 23.45
CA THR A 143 15.69 3.24 22.80
C THR A 143 16.68 2.26 23.43
N ARG A 144 17.63 1.79 22.63
CA ARG A 144 18.68 0.86 23.09
C ARG A 144 19.99 1.16 22.39
N GLU A 145 21.09 1.00 23.09
CA GLU A 145 22.43 1.09 22.52
C GLU A 145 22.90 -0.28 22.03
N PHE A 146 23.45 -0.31 20.81
CA PHE A 146 24.18 -1.43 20.25
C PHE A 146 25.48 -0.90 19.68
N ASP A 147 26.62 -1.46 20.11
CA ASP A 147 27.96 -1.12 19.61
C ASP A 147 28.27 0.39 19.61
N GLY A 148 27.90 1.10 20.70
CA GLY A 148 28.15 2.54 20.84
C GLY A 148 27.22 3.45 20.02
N LYS A 149 26.14 2.91 19.43
CA LYS A 149 25.13 3.67 18.69
C LYS A 149 23.75 3.44 19.28
N HIS A 150 22.95 4.50 19.37
CA HIS A 150 21.57 4.39 19.84
C HIS A 150 20.60 4.11 18.69
N TYR A 151 19.60 3.29 18.99
CA TYR A 151 18.55 2.87 18.10
C TYR A 151 17.19 3.04 18.79
N VAL A 152 16.15 3.18 17.97
CA VAL A 152 14.74 3.32 18.38
C VAL A 152 14.02 2.03 18.05
N LEU A 153 13.22 1.51 18.98
CA LEU A 153 12.33 0.38 18.76
C LEU A 153 11.12 0.85 17.95
N GLU A 154 10.89 0.20 16.81
CA GLU A 154 9.73 0.42 15.94
C GLU A 154 8.89 -0.85 15.87
N THR A 155 7.56 -0.69 15.88
CA THR A 155 6.62 -1.81 15.86
C THR A 155 6.16 -2.12 14.44
N ALA A 156 5.89 -3.39 14.15
CA ALA A 156 5.34 -3.78 12.86
C ALA A 156 3.98 -3.12 12.56
N LEU A 157 3.73 -2.92 11.26
CA LEU A 157 2.44 -2.48 10.74
C LEU A 157 1.72 -3.66 10.08
N GLN A 158 0.46 -3.83 10.41
CA GLN A 158 -0.46 -4.78 9.77
C GLN A 158 -1.70 -4.03 9.32
N ALA A 159 -2.33 -4.51 8.25
CA ALA A 159 -3.55 -3.93 7.70
C ALA A 159 -4.64 -5.00 7.55
N ASP A 160 -5.89 -4.59 7.66
CA ASP A 160 -7.03 -5.45 7.36
C ASP A 160 -7.07 -5.81 5.87
N VAL A 161 -6.80 -4.80 5.03
CA VAL A 161 -6.85 -4.94 3.58
C VAL A 161 -5.63 -4.25 2.96
N ALA A 162 -4.95 -4.94 2.05
CA ALA A 162 -3.90 -4.36 1.22
C ALA A 162 -4.42 -4.13 -0.20
N LEU A 163 -4.21 -2.93 -0.72
CA LEU A 163 -4.52 -2.55 -2.10
C LEU A 163 -3.21 -2.27 -2.81
N VAL A 164 -2.90 -3.05 -3.84
CA VAL A 164 -1.59 -2.98 -4.51
C VAL A 164 -1.73 -2.97 -6.03
N LYS A 165 -0.74 -2.39 -6.71
CA LYS A 165 -0.62 -2.34 -8.16
C LYS A 165 0.59 -3.13 -8.62
N ALA A 166 0.38 -4.05 -9.55
CA ALA A 166 1.45 -4.74 -10.28
C ALA A 166 1.31 -4.54 -11.79
N TRP A 167 2.34 -4.92 -12.55
CA TRP A 167 2.28 -4.87 -14.01
C TRP A 167 1.54 -6.10 -14.54
N ARG A 168 1.95 -7.29 -14.11
CA ARG A 168 1.33 -8.56 -14.53
C ARG A 168 1.05 -9.45 -13.32
N ALA A 169 0.01 -10.27 -13.43
CA ALA A 169 -0.22 -11.42 -12.58
C ALA A 169 -0.46 -12.68 -13.41
N ASP A 170 -0.12 -13.85 -12.89
CA ASP A 170 -0.72 -15.10 -13.37
C ASP A 170 -2.01 -15.44 -12.61
N THR A 171 -2.71 -16.49 -13.02
CA THR A 171 -3.97 -16.92 -12.39
C THR A 171 -3.81 -17.45 -10.96
N ALA A 172 -2.58 -17.78 -10.52
CA ALA A 172 -2.27 -18.14 -9.14
C ALA A 172 -1.96 -16.93 -8.25
N GLY A 173 -1.84 -15.74 -8.83
CA GLY A 173 -1.58 -14.47 -8.13
C GLY A 173 -0.10 -14.10 -8.05
N ASN A 174 0.80 -14.81 -8.73
CA ASN A 174 2.21 -14.41 -8.77
C ASN A 174 2.34 -13.08 -9.50
N LEU A 175 2.98 -12.09 -8.88
CA LEU A 175 3.08 -10.73 -9.41
C LEU A 175 4.46 -10.40 -9.98
N VAL A 176 4.43 -9.68 -11.09
CA VAL A 176 5.59 -8.97 -11.65
C VAL A 176 5.28 -7.48 -11.65
N PHE A 177 6.25 -6.69 -11.21
CA PHE A 177 6.17 -5.22 -11.13
C PHE A 177 7.12 -4.64 -12.16
N ARG A 178 6.85 -3.43 -12.65
CA ARG A 178 7.62 -2.81 -13.73
C ARG A 178 8.30 -1.53 -13.25
N LYS A 179 9.64 -1.50 -13.36
CA LYS A 179 10.47 -0.33 -13.00
C LYS A 179 10.21 0.11 -11.53
N THR A 180 10.19 1.42 -11.29
CA THR A 180 10.01 2.05 -9.97
C THR A 180 8.59 1.96 -9.44
N ALA A 181 7.61 1.51 -10.24
CA ALA A 181 6.25 1.25 -9.79
C ALA A 181 6.14 0.07 -8.80
N ARG A 182 7.23 -0.66 -8.54
CA ARG A 182 7.28 -1.70 -7.49
C ARG A 182 7.15 -1.10 -6.09
N ASN A 183 8.00 -0.13 -5.75
CA ASN A 183 8.03 0.59 -4.48
C ASN A 183 7.45 -0.18 -3.26
N PHE A 184 6.41 0.34 -2.61
CA PHE A 184 5.78 -0.20 -1.40
C PHE A 184 4.83 -1.37 -1.67
N ASN A 185 4.45 -1.63 -2.92
CA ASN A 185 3.43 -2.63 -3.25
C ASN A 185 3.70 -4.02 -2.64
N PRO A 186 4.92 -4.62 -2.73
CA PRO A 186 5.19 -5.90 -2.09
C PRO A 186 5.04 -5.86 -0.57
N ALA A 187 5.53 -4.80 0.08
CA ALA A 187 5.48 -4.67 1.54
C ALA A 187 4.04 -4.51 2.03
N CYS A 188 3.22 -3.70 1.34
CA CYS A 188 1.80 -3.57 1.62
C CYS A 188 1.07 -4.90 1.44
N ALA A 189 1.32 -5.63 0.34
CA ALA A 189 0.69 -6.92 0.07
C ALA A 189 0.94 -7.93 1.20
N MET A 190 2.19 -8.06 1.64
CA MET A 190 2.56 -9.00 2.71
C MET A 190 1.99 -8.60 4.08
N ALA A 191 1.81 -7.31 4.35
CA ALA A 191 1.29 -6.80 5.62
C ALA A 191 -0.25 -6.84 5.73
N GLY A 192 -0.96 -7.07 4.62
CA GLY A 192 -2.42 -7.13 4.58
C GLY A 192 -2.96 -8.50 4.94
N ARG A 193 -4.01 -8.55 5.76
CA ARG A 193 -4.75 -9.79 6.03
C ARG A 193 -5.52 -10.29 4.81
N VAL A 194 -6.03 -9.36 3.99
CA VAL A 194 -6.57 -9.65 2.65
C VAL A 194 -5.88 -8.75 1.63
N CYS A 195 -5.23 -9.31 0.63
CA CYS A 195 -4.53 -8.57 -0.41
C CYS A 195 -5.28 -8.61 -1.75
N ILE A 196 -5.58 -7.43 -2.28
CA ILE A 196 -6.22 -7.23 -3.56
C ILE A 196 -5.23 -6.51 -4.49
N ALA A 197 -4.84 -7.19 -5.56
CA ALA A 197 -3.90 -6.67 -6.54
C ALA A 197 -4.59 -6.26 -7.84
N GLU A 198 -4.42 -5.00 -8.20
CA GLU A 198 -4.75 -4.46 -9.51
C GLU A 198 -3.58 -4.67 -10.47
N VAL A 199 -3.83 -5.22 -11.67
CA VAL A 199 -2.80 -5.52 -12.67
C VAL A 199 -3.19 -5.06 -14.06
N GLU A 200 -2.20 -4.79 -14.91
CA GLU A 200 -2.45 -4.44 -16.33
C GLU A 200 -2.68 -5.66 -17.21
N GLU A 201 -2.17 -6.81 -16.80
CA GLU A 201 -2.26 -8.04 -17.57
C GLU A 201 -2.42 -9.23 -16.63
N ILE A 202 -3.35 -10.13 -16.97
CA ILE A 202 -3.48 -11.43 -16.33
C ILE A 202 -3.12 -12.48 -17.37
N VAL A 203 -2.07 -13.25 -17.09
CA VAL A 203 -1.58 -14.33 -17.96
C VAL A 203 -1.93 -15.70 -17.39
N ALA A 204 -1.82 -16.74 -18.22
CA ALA A 204 -2.00 -18.12 -17.74
C ALA A 204 -0.87 -18.53 -16.79
N LEU A 205 -1.17 -19.47 -15.89
CA LEU A 205 -0.17 -20.09 -15.02
C LEU A 205 0.96 -20.70 -15.86
N GLY A 206 2.21 -20.48 -15.44
CA GLY A 206 3.41 -20.94 -16.16
C GLY A 206 3.92 -19.99 -17.25
N VAL A 207 3.19 -18.93 -17.60
CA VAL A 207 3.69 -17.88 -18.52
C VAL A 207 4.74 -17.00 -17.85
N ILE A 208 4.61 -16.75 -16.55
CA ILE A 208 5.63 -16.07 -15.76
C ILE A 208 6.66 -17.11 -15.35
N ASP A 209 7.90 -16.91 -15.79
CA ASP A 209 9.04 -17.71 -15.33
C ASP A 209 9.13 -17.62 -13.79
N PRO A 210 9.22 -18.75 -13.07
CA PRO A 210 9.32 -18.76 -11.60
C PRO A 210 10.41 -17.84 -11.03
N ASP A 211 11.57 -17.71 -11.69
CA ASP A 211 12.68 -16.86 -11.23
C ASP A 211 12.46 -15.37 -11.55
N GLN A 212 11.40 -15.04 -12.31
CA GLN A 212 10.99 -13.66 -12.60
C GLN A 212 9.83 -13.19 -11.71
N VAL A 213 9.29 -14.05 -10.84
CA VAL A 213 8.25 -13.68 -9.88
C VAL A 213 8.84 -12.76 -8.81
N HIS A 214 8.27 -11.56 -8.66
CA HIS A 214 8.72 -10.64 -7.60
C HIS A 214 7.95 -10.82 -6.29
N LEU A 215 6.65 -11.12 -6.37
CA LEU A 215 5.82 -11.43 -5.20
C LEU A 215 5.07 -12.73 -5.47
N PRO A 216 5.34 -13.80 -4.69
CA PRO A 216 4.63 -15.05 -4.82
C PRO A 216 3.14 -14.89 -4.55
N GLY A 217 2.31 -15.64 -5.28
CA GLY A 217 0.86 -15.53 -5.22
C GLY A 217 0.25 -15.90 -3.87
N ILE A 218 1.00 -16.49 -2.95
CA ILE A 218 0.55 -16.74 -1.57
C ILE A 218 0.12 -15.46 -0.84
N TYR A 219 0.69 -14.31 -1.21
CA TYR A 219 0.37 -13.00 -0.63
C TYR A 219 -0.75 -12.26 -1.37
N VAL A 220 -1.45 -12.91 -2.29
CA VAL A 220 -2.50 -12.27 -3.11
C VAL A 220 -3.76 -13.11 -3.01
N ASP A 221 -4.84 -12.50 -2.51
CA ASP A 221 -6.14 -13.16 -2.37
C ASP A 221 -7.04 -12.89 -3.58
N ARG A 222 -7.01 -11.66 -4.11
CA ARG A 222 -7.88 -11.21 -5.20
C ARG A 222 -7.10 -10.45 -6.27
N LEU A 223 -7.47 -10.65 -7.53
CA LEU A 223 -6.91 -10.01 -8.71
C LEU A 223 -7.97 -9.22 -9.47
N VAL A 224 -7.62 -7.99 -9.86
CA VAL A 224 -8.45 -7.13 -10.72
C VAL A 224 -7.64 -6.70 -11.93
N LEU A 225 -8.22 -6.81 -13.12
CA LEU A 225 -7.62 -6.32 -14.35
C LEU A 225 -8.00 -4.85 -14.58
N ASN A 226 -7.01 -3.98 -14.62
CA ASN A 226 -7.11 -2.62 -15.16
C ASN A 226 -6.13 -2.52 -16.34
N ALA A 227 -6.62 -2.84 -17.55
CA ALA A 227 -5.77 -2.95 -18.75
C ALA A 227 -5.23 -1.61 -19.26
N THR A 228 -5.90 -0.50 -18.91
CA THR A 228 -5.58 0.85 -19.41
C THR A 228 -5.55 1.85 -18.25
N PRO A 229 -4.64 1.70 -17.28
CA PRO A 229 -4.54 2.64 -16.17
C PRO A 229 -4.03 3.99 -16.66
N GLU A 230 -4.50 5.08 -16.06
CA GLU A 230 -4.14 6.44 -16.44
C GLU A 230 -2.65 6.72 -16.24
N LYS A 231 -2.05 6.24 -15.13
CA LYS A 231 -0.60 6.40 -14.82
C LYS A 231 -0.11 7.85 -14.96
N ARG A 232 -0.83 8.77 -14.33
CA ARG A 232 -0.52 10.20 -14.36
C ARG A 232 0.93 10.49 -13.92
N ILE A 233 1.61 11.36 -14.65
CA ILE A 233 2.94 11.86 -14.33
C ILE A 233 2.79 13.21 -13.64
N GLU A 234 3.29 13.30 -12.41
CA GLU A 234 3.21 14.53 -11.60
C GLU A 234 4.06 15.66 -12.18
N GLN A 235 5.32 15.37 -12.50
CA GLN A 235 6.25 16.31 -13.13
C GLN A 235 6.90 15.65 -14.34
N ARG A 236 6.52 16.08 -15.55
CA ARG A 236 7.09 15.56 -16.80
C ARG A 236 8.37 16.33 -17.14
N THR A 237 9.51 15.77 -16.75
CA THR A 237 10.83 16.30 -17.10
C THR A 237 11.41 15.52 -18.28
N VAL A 238 11.75 16.22 -19.38
CA VAL A 238 12.39 15.65 -20.57
C VAL A 238 13.72 16.37 -20.84
N ARG A 239 14.63 15.73 -21.58
CA ARG A 239 15.84 16.41 -22.08
C ARG A 239 15.44 17.44 -23.14
N GLU A 240 16.21 18.52 -23.29
CA GLU A 240 16.02 19.48 -24.37
C GLU A 240 16.02 18.77 -25.74
N GLY A 241 15.04 19.08 -26.58
CA GLY A 241 14.91 18.51 -27.94
C GLY A 241 14.06 17.23 -28.07
N GLN A 242 13.39 16.75 -27.02
CA GLN A 242 12.50 15.56 -27.06
C GLN A 242 11.03 15.88 -26.72
N GLN A 243 10.48 16.96 -27.28
CA GLN A 243 9.05 17.30 -27.11
C GLN A 243 8.14 16.45 -27.99
#